data_AF-A0A9C9JNU4-F1
#
_entry.id   AF-A0A9C9JNU4-F1
#
_cell.length_a   1.000
_cell.length_b   1.000
_cell.length_c   1.000
_cell.angle_alpha   90.00
_cell.angle_beta   90.00
_cell.angle_gamma   90.00
#
_symmetry.space_group_name_H-M   'P 1'
#
loop_
_entity.id
_entity.type
_entity.pdbx_description
1 polymer ?
#
loop_
_entity_poly.entity_id
_entity_poly.type
_entity_poly.pdbx_seq_one_letter_code
_entity_poly.pdbx_strand_id
1 'polypeptide(L)'
;GKATIREWLWLTAIPVFIIYFIYFYLDGGAWQFWLVHLLYFYLLFYINRVIRPFTTKGKAGRVHKLLLYIPDFVFWGVPLFNLIFFYYQWDNLAGTIIIGLIWYFALSVYTTSNRLHREKVNIQRLKGRFIWMRKRFYGLVQAIPIVGKKKVPFKAVSGINLEIGQGMFGLLGPNGAGKTTLMRIICGVFDQNFGTIHINNYNTMEFREELQGLIGYLPQEFGIYGNMTPDEFLDYQAILKGLLDEATRKKRIEYVLGAVHLKENRTQKIGSFSGGMRQRIGIAQTLLHLPRILVVDEPTAGLDPRERIRFRNLLVELSRNRAVIFSTHIIEDISSSCDRVAVLNGGEMRYVGAPKEMAALAEGKVWSVNIRPEALDDFSKKYTVVHHVRVEDMLRVRCLSEIKPADEAKEIKPSLEDAYLWLVGKNIKESGITNGL
;
A
#
# COMPACT_ATOMS: atom_id res chain seq x y z
N GLY A 1 28.24 -17.46 5.99
CA GLY A 1 29.18 -16.95 7.01
C GLY A 1 29.67 -18.12 7.82
N LYS A 2 30.99 -18.32 7.88
CA LYS A 2 31.63 -19.38 8.67
C LYS A 2 31.55 -18.99 10.15
N ALA A 3 30.50 -19.41 10.84
CA ALA A 3 30.51 -19.43 12.30
C ALA A 3 31.56 -20.46 12.74
N THR A 4 32.55 -20.02 13.50
CA THR A 4 33.70 -20.81 13.93
C THR A 4 33.23 -21.97 14.82
N ILE A 5 33.84 -23.16 14.67
CA ILE A 5 33.52 -24.38 15.44
C ILE A 5 33.44 -24.14 16.96
N ARG A 6 34.21 -23.16 17.47
CA ARG A 6 34.20 -22.70 18.87
C ARG A 6 32.87 -22.07 19.30
N GLU A 7 32.20 -21.30 18.45
CA GLU A 7 30.88 -20.73 18.78
C GLU A 7 29.83 -21.84 18.91
N TRP A 8 29.90 -22.85 18.04
CA TRP A 8 29.01 -24.03 18.09
C TRP A 8 29.20 -24.89 19.34
N LEU A 9 30.44 -24.99 19.84
CA LEU A 9 30.76 -25.68 21.09
C LEU A 9 30.10 -25.01 22.30
N TRP A 10 30.16 -23.67 22.39
CA TRP A 10 29.47 -22.93 23.46
C TRP A 10 27.95 -22.96 23.32
N LEU A 11 27.43 -22.89 22.09
CA LEU A 11 26.00 -22.99 21.78
C LEU A 11 25.39 -24.35 22.16
N THR A 12 26.19 -25.41 22.31
CA THR A 12 25.74 -26.75 22.69
C THR A 12 26.04 -27.10 24.15
N ALA A 13 27.21 -26.69 24.68
CA ALA A 13 27.61 -26.97 26.05
C ALA A 13 26.71 -26.27 27.11
N ILE A 14 26.31 -25.02 26.84
CA ILE A 14 25.46 -24.24 27.76
C ILE A 14 24.08 -24.91 27.95
N PRO A 15 23.32 -25.28 26.90
CA PRO A 15 22.05 -25.97 27.10
C PRO A 15 22.19 -27.30 27.85
N VAL A 16 23.26 -28.06 27.61
CA VAL A 16 23.51 -29.33 28.34
C VAL A 16 23.73 -29.08 29.84
N PHE A 17 24.53 -28.07 30.19
CA PHE A 17 24.73 -27.69 31.59
C PHE A 17 23.42 -27.23 32.25
N ILE A 18 22.63 -26.39 31.56
CA ILE A 18 21.35 -25.90 32.07
C ILE A 18 20.36 -27.05 32.28
N ILE A 19 20.27 -28.00 31.34
CA ILE A 19 19.47 -29.22 31.49
C ILE A 19 19.92 -29.97 32.75
N TYR A 20 21.21 -30.26 32.88
CA TYR A 20 21.73 -30.98 34.04
C TYR A 20 21.40 -30.27 35.36
N PHE A 21 21.65 -28.97 35.43
CA PHE A 21 21.39 -28.15 36.62
C PHE A 21 19.91 -28.15 37.02
N ILE A 22 19.00 -28.00 36.06
CA ILE A 22 17.56 -27.92 36.32
C ILE A 22 16.99 -29.27 36.78
N TYR A 23 17.38 -30.38 36.13
CA TYR A 23 16.76 -31.68 36.41
C TYR A 23 17.44 -32.47 37.54
N PHE A 24 18.73 -32.25 37.82
CA PHE A 24 19.49 -33.08 38.76
C PHE A 24 20.00 -32.35 40.01
N TYR A 25 20.06 -31.01 40.01
CA TYR A 25 20.66 -30.24 41.13
C TYR A 25 19.66 -29.31 41.82
N LEU A 26 18.58 -28.92 41.15
CA LEU A 26 17.65 -27.94 41.67
C LEU A 26 16.50 -28.59 42.46
N ASP A 27 16.53 -28.47 43.78
CA ASP A 27 15.50 -29.07 44.67
C ASP A 27 14.25 -28.18 44.86
N GLY A 28 14.32 -26.89 44.51
CA GLY A 28 13.24 -25.93 44.72
C GLY A 28 12.13 -26.02 43.65
N GLY A 29 10.98 -26.61 44.00
CA GLY A 29 9.87 -26.87 43.05
C GLY A 29 9.39 -25.66 42.23
N ALA A 30 9.25 -24.47 42.84
CA ALA A 30 8.80 -23.28 42.12
C ALA A 30 9.83 -22.75 41.11
N TRP A 31 11.12 -22.73 41.47
CA TRP A 31 12.18 -22.31 40.56
C TRP A 31 12.39 -23.32 39.43
N GLN A 32 12.24 -24.60 39.74
CA GLN A 32 12.31 -25.68 38.76
C GLN A 32 11.24 -25.53 37.69
N PHE A 33 10.01 -25.23 38.10
CA PHE A 33 8.91 -24.96 37.18
C PHE A 33 9.27 -23.86 36.17
N TRP A 34 9.67 -22.69 36.64
CA TRP A 34 9.98 -21.55 35.76
C TRP A 34 11.18 -21.82 34.84
N LEU A 35 12.24 -22.43 35.37
CA LEU A 35 13.45 -22.71 34.59
C LEU A 35 13.22 -23.78 33.51
N VAL A 36 12.41 -24.80 33.77
CA VAL A 36 12.01 -25.80 32.76
C VAL A 36 11.25 -25.15 31.59
N HIS A 37 10.33 -24.23 31.88
CA HIS A 37 9.59 -23.51 30.83
C HIS A 37 10.50 -22.56 30.03
N LEU A 38 11.40 -21.85 30.71
CA LEU A 38 12.39 -20.98 30.07
C LEU A 38 13.31 -21.78 29.15
N LEU A 39 13.80 -22.93 29.62
CA LEU A 39 14.60 -23.86 28.84
C LEU A 39 13.83 -24.36 27.60
N TYR A 40 12.55 -24.71 27.74
CA TYR A 40 11.71 -25.10 26.60
C TYR A 40 11.62 -23.99 25.53
N PHE A 41 11.34 -22.75 25.93
CA PHE A 41 11.29 -21.63 25.00
C PHE A 41 12.66 -21.34 24.36
N TYR A 42 13.74 -21.47 25.12
CA TYR A 42 15.11 -21.35 24.62
C TYR A 42 15.43 -22.42 23.56
N LEU A 43 15.08 -23.69 23.82
CA LEU A 43 15.25 -24.78 22.85
C LEU A 43 14.45 -24.53 21.58
N LEU A 44 13.19 -24.07 21.69
CA LEU A 44 12.39 -23.70 20.52
C LEU A 44 13.02 -22.57 19.71
N PHE A 45 13.54 -21.53 20.38
CA PHE A 45 14.23 -20.43 19.72
C PHE A 45 15.49 -20.91 19.00
N TYR A 46 16.31 -21.72 19.67
CA TYR A 46 17.53 -22.31 19.12
C TYR A 46 17.22 -23.15 17.88
N ILE A 47 16.25 -24.06 17.94
CA ILE A 47 15.86 -24.92 16.81
C ILE A 47 15.34 -24.09 15.63
N ASN A 48 14.49 -23.08 15.91
CA ASN A 48 13.91 -22.25 14.86
C ASN A 48 14.94 -21.35 14.16
N ARG A 49 15.94 -20.85 14.88
CA ARG A 49 16.93 -19.92 14.34
C ARG A 49 18.16 -20.62 13.78
N VAL A 50 18.59 -21.71 14.40
CA VAL A 50 19.83 -22.41 14.08
C VAL A 50 19.57 -23.63 13.20
N ILE A 51 18.59 -24.49 13.51
CA ILE A 51 18.42 -25.77 12.82
C ILE A 51 17.54 -25.65 11.56
N ARG A 52 16.38 -24.97 11.64
CA ARG A 52 15.42 -24.84 10.52
C ARG A 52 15.99 -24.27 9.20
N PRO A 53 16.94 -23.30 9.21
CA PRO A 53 17.52 -22.79 7.96
C PRO A 53 18.35 -23.84 7.18
N PHE A 54 18.96 -24.81 7.87
CA PHE A 54 19.75 -25.87 7.24
C PHE A 54 18.88 -27.03 6.75
N THR A 55 17.75 -27.30 7.41
CA THR A 55 16.80 -28.34 6.99
C THR A 55 15.96 -27.94 5.77
N THR A 56 15.99 -26.67 5.33
CA THR A 56 15.20 -26.20 4.17
C THR A 56 16.03 -26.03 2.88
N LYS A 57 17.37 -26.16 2.95
CA LYS A 57 18.29 -25.92 1.83
C LYS A 57 19.13 -27.15 1.41
N GLY A 58 18.82 -28.36 1.88
CA GLY A 58 19.64 -29.56 1.67
C GLY A 58 19.08 -30.57 0.67
N LYS A 59 19.97 -31.26 -0.07
CA LYS A 59 19.61 -32.41 -0.94
C LYS A 59 19.03 -33.58 -0.11
N ALA A 60 18.01 -34.24 -0.66
CA ALA A 60 17.20 -35.26 0.00
C ALA A 60 17.96 -36.57 0.33
N GLY A 61 18.60 -36.64 1.50
CA GLY A 61 19.10 -37.88 2.12
C GLY A 61 18.21 -38.38 3.26
N ARG A 62 18.34 -39.65 3.70
CA ARG A 62 17.61 -40.22 4.86
C ARG A 62 17.82 -39.40 6.14
N VAL A 63 19.05 -38.94 6.38
CA VAL A 63 19.40 -38.09 7.53
C VAL A 63 18.68 -36.74 7.48
N HIS A 64 18.55 -36.15 6.28
CA HIS A 64 17.80 -34.90 6.10
C HIS A 64 16.32 -35.06 6.43
N LYS A 65 15.70 -36.20 6.06
CA LYS A 65 14.30 -36.51 6.44
C LYS A 65 14.13 -36.64 7.95
N LEU A 66 15.07 -37.28 8.66
CA LEU A 66 15.04 -37.38 10.13
C LEU A 66 15.18 -36.00 10.80
N LEU A 67 16.07 -35.14 10.29
CA LEU A 67 16.28 -33.79 10.82
C LEU A 67 15.04 -32.89 10.69
N LEU A 68 14.13 -33.16 9.74
CA LEU A 68 12.88 -32.42 9.59
C LEU A 68 11.87 -32.67 10.72
N TYR A 69 11.93 -33.84 11.37
CA TYR A 69 11.02 -34.18 12.47
C TYR A 69 11.48 -33.65 13.84
N ILE A 70 12.76 -33.27 13.98
CA ILE A 70 13.33 -32.80 15.25
C ILE A 70 12.58 -31.57 15.81
N PRO A 71 12.25 -30.53 15.01
CA PRO A 71 11.53 -29.36 15.54
C PRO A 71 10.13 -29.70 16.06
N ASP A 72 9.42 -30.58 15.37
CA ASP A 72 8.07 -30.98 15.77
C ASP A 72 8.11 -31.92 16.98
N PHE A 73 9.11 -32.81 17.05
CA PHE A 73 9.35 -33.65 18.21
C PHE A 73 9.68 -32.82 19.45
N VAL A 74 10.52 -31.80 19.34
CA VAL A 74 10.83 -30.93 20.49
C VAL A 74 9.61 -30.10 20.89
N PHE A 75 8.85 -29.58 19.92
CA PHE A 75 7.67 -28.77 20.18
C PHE A 75 6.55 -29.54 20.90
N TRP A 76 6.35 -30.82 20.60
CA TRP A 76 5.29 -31.63 21.24
C TRP A 76 5.80 -32.55 22.35
N GLY A 77 7.01 -33.08 22.23
CA GLY A 77 7.57 -34.10 23.12
C GLY A 77 8.19 -33.54 24.40
N VAL A 78 8.88 -32.40 24.35
CA VAL A 78 9.49 -31.80 25.56
C VAL A 78 8.45 -31.39 26.61
N PRO A 79 7.31 -30.78 26.25
CA PRO A 79 6.23 -30.53 27.21
C PRO A 79 5.72 -31.81 27.87
N LEU A 80 5.58 -32.92 27.13
CA LEU A 80 5.17 -34.21 27.71
C LEU A 80 6.19 -34.72 28.73
N PHE A 81 7.48 -34.69 28.38
CA PHE A 81 8.56 -35.08 29.28
C PHE A 81 8.55 -34.24 30.57
N ASN A 82 8.35 -32.92 30.44
CA ASN A 82 8.27 -32.02 31.59
C ASN A 82 7.07 -32.30 32.49
N LEU A 83 5.93 -32.69 31.93
CA LEU A 83 4.77 -33.08 32.74
C LEU A 83 5.03 -34.37 33.51
N ILE A 84 5.66 -35.37 32.89
CA ILE A 84 6.07 -36.60 33.57
C ILE A 84 7.03 -36.26 34.71
N PHE A 85 7.99 -35.37 34.46
CA PHE A 85 8.93 -34.91 35.46
C PHE A 85 8.25 -34.20 36.64
N PHE A 86 7.31 -33.27 36.38
CA PHE A 86 6.55 -32.59 37.43
C PHE A 86 5.67 -33.56 38.24
N TYR A 87 5.11 -34.60 37.60
CA TYR A 87 4.36 -35.62 38.31
C TYR A 87 5.22 -36.34 39.35
N TYR A 88 6.43 -36.79 38.98
CA TYR A 88 7.34 -37.46 39.90
C TYR A 88 7.88 -36.54 41.00
N GLN A 89 8.14 -35.28 40.69
CA GLN A 89 8.75 -34.34 41.63
C GLN A 89 7.75 -33.82 42.69
N TRP A 90 6.48 -33.61 42.30
CA TRP A 90 5.50 -32.94 43.17
C TRP A 90 4.45 -33.87 43.75
N ASP A 91 4.38 -35.13 43.31
CA ASP A 91 3.38 -36.13 43.71
C ASP A 91 1.93 -35.61 43.64
N ASN A 92 1.69 -34.63 42.75
CA ASN A 92 0.41 -33.96 42.60
C ASN A 92 -0.12 -34.17 41.19
N LEU A 93 -0.92 -35.23 41.05
CA LEU A 93 -1.55 -35.61 39.80
C LEU A 93 -2.47 -34.49 39.27
N ALA A 94 -3.31 -33.91 40.13
CA ALA A 94 -4.29 -32.91 39.73
C ALA A 94 -3.63 -31.62 39.20
N GLY A 95 -2.60 -31.12 39.90
CA GLY A 95 -1.85 -29.94 39.49
C GLY A 95 -1.13 -30.15 38.15
N THR A 96 -0.52 -31.33 37.96
CA THR A 96 0.18 -31.69 36.72
C THR A 96 -0.79 -31.74 35.53
N ILE A 97 -1.99 -32.30 35.72
CA ILE A 97 -3.02 -32.35 34.67
C ILE A 97 -3.45 -30.92 34.26
N ILE A 98 -3.69 -30.03 35.23
CA ILE A 98 -4.10 -28.64 34.94
C ILE A 98 -3.01 -27.90 34.16
N ILE A 99 -1.74 -28.03 34.57
CA ILE A 99 -0.59 -27.44 33.87
C ILE A 99 -0.51 -28.00 32.44
N GLY A 100 -0.67 -29.31 32.28
CA GLY A 100 -0.70 -29.94 30.96
C GLY A 100 -1.81 -29.38 30.07
N LEU A 101 -3.04 -29.26 30.58
CA LEU A 101 -4.15 -28.69 29.84
C LEU A 101 -3.87 -27.26 29.39
N ILE A 102 -3.35 -26.40 30.28
CA ILE A 102 -3.01 -25.01 29.95
C ILE A 102 -1.90 -24.96 28.89
N TRP A 103 -0.84 -25.77 29.05
CA TRP A 103 0.31 -25.77 28.15
C TRP A 103 -0.08 -26.26 26.75
N TYR A 104 -0.75 -27.40 26.65
CA TYR A 104 -1.20 -27.93 25.36
C TYR A 104 -2.29 -27.08 24.71
N PHE A 105 -3.15 -26.44 25.50
CA PHE A 105 -4.07 -25.43 24.99
C PHE A 105 -3.31 -24.25 24.35
N ALA A 106 -2.30 -23.71 25.02
CA ALA A 106 -1.46 -22.65 24.47
C ALA A 106 -0.72 -23.07 23.19
N LEU A 107 -0.18 -24.30 23.14
CA LEU A 107 0.45 -24.84 21.93
C LEU A 107 -0.55 -25.02 20.78
N SER A 108 -1.77 -25.49 21.09
CA SER A 108 -2.85 -25.63 20.11
C SER A 108 -3.29 -24.27 19.56
N VAL A 109 -3.40 -23.24 20.40
CA VAL A 109 -3.67 -21.86 19.98
C VAL A 109 -2.56 -21.33 19.08
N TYR A 110 -1.29 -21.52 19.46
CA TYR A 110 -0.13 -21.07 18.69
C TYR A 110 -0.07 -21.71 17.29
N THR A 111 -0.17 -23.04 17.23
CA THR A 111 -0.11 -23.80 15.97
C THR A 111 -1.28 -23.45 15.05
N THR A 112 -2.48 -23.41 15.62
CA THR A 112 -3.70 -23.08 14.89
C THR A 112 -3.68 -21.66 14.35
N SER A 113 -3.20 -20.70 15.14
CA SER A 113 -3.02 -19.33 14.66
C SER A 113 -2.04 -19.23 13.49
N ASN A 114 -0.86 -19.84 13.62
CA ASN A 114 0.14 -19.82 12.57
C ASN A 114 -0.42 -20.43 11.28
N ARG A 115 -1.21 -21.50 11.39
CA ARG A 115 -1.90 -22.11 10.26
C ARG A 115 -2.96 -21.19 9.65
N LEU A 116 -3.81 -20.60 10.48
CA LEU A 116 -4.88 -19.69 10.06
C LEU A 116 -4.32 -18.47 9.29
N HIS A 117 -3.19 -17.93 9.76
CA HIS A 117 -2.47 -16.83 9.09
C HIS A 117 -1.76 -17.28 7.82
N ARG A 118 -1.05 -18.41 7.83
CA ARG A 118 -0.31 -18.92 6.66
C ARG A 118 -1.24 -19.33 5.51
N GLU A 119 -2.32 -20.04 5.81
CA GLU A 119 -3.22 -20.62 4.82
C GLU A 119 -4.40 -19.69 4.44
N LYS A 120 -4.46 -18.46 5.00
CA LYS A 120 -5.55 -17.48 4.79
C LYS A 120 -6.94 -18.12 4.89
N VAL A 121 -7.14 -19.01 5.87
CA VAL A 121 -8.33 -19.85 5.97
C VAL A 121 -9.57 -18.98 6.25
N ASN A 122 -10.52 -19.00 5.33
CA ASN A 122 -11.82 -18.38 5.55
C ASN A 122 -12.68 -19.28 6.45
N ILE A 123 -12.78 -18.94 7.74
CA ILE A 123 -13.50 -19.71 8.76
C ILE A 123 -14.98 -19.94 8.37
N GLN A 124 -15.61 -18.98 7.70
CA GLN A 124 -17.02 -19.06 7.34
C GLN A 124 -17.30 -20.14 6.29
N ARG A 125 -16.31 -20.47 5.44
CA ARG A 125 -16.41 -21.43 4.32
C ARG A 125 -15.87 -22.84 4.63
N LEU A 126 -15.57 -23.14 5.89
CA LEU A 126 -15.06 -24.47 6.29
C LEU A 126 -16.10 -25.57 6.00
N LYS A 127 -15.70 -26.60 5.23
CA LYS A 127 -16.47 -27.83 4.95
C LYS A 127 -15.79 -29.05 5.61
N GLY A 128 -16.57 -30.07 6.01
CA GLY A 128 -16.05 -31.33 6.59
C GLY A 128 -16.79 -31.81 7.85
N ARG A 129 -16.19 -32.75 8.61
CA ARG A 129 -16.72 -33.21 9.91
C ARG A 129 -16.38 -32.20 11.02
N PHE A 130 -17.21 -32.13 12.07
CA PHE A 130 -17.02 -31.26 13.24
C PHE A 130 -16.87 -29.76 12.93
N ILE A 131 -17.58 -29.26 11.90
CA ILE A 131 -17.51 -27.85 11.46
C ILE A 131 -17.79 -26.88 12.62
N TRP A 132 -18.83 -27.14 13.41
CA TRP A 132 -19.21 -26.24 14.51
C TRP A 132 -18.12 -26.10 15.57
N MET A 133 -17.52 -27.22 16.01
CA MET A 133 -16.40 -27.20 16.97
C MET A 133 -15.19 -26.45 16.42
N ARG A 134 -14.82 -26.69 15.16
CA ARG A 134 -13.69 -26.00 14.51
C ARG A 134 -13.94 -24.51 14.32
N LYS A 135 -15.17 -24.11 13.95
CA LYS A 135 -15.57 -22.70 13.84
C LYS A 135 -15.45 -22.00 15.20
N ARG A 136 -15.93 -22.62 16.28
CA ARG A 136 -15.81 -22.07 17.64
C ARG A 136 -14.35 -21.95 18.07
N PHE A 137 -13.55 -22.99 17.86
CA PHE A 137 -12.14 -22.98 18.23
C PHE A 137 -11.33 -21.93 17.44
N TYR A 138 -11.51 -21.84 16.12
CA TYR A 138 -10.82 -20.82 15.31
C TYR A 138 -11.28 -19.40 15.60
N GLY A 139 -12.58 -19.21 15.91
CA GLY A 139 -13.10 -17.92 16.39
C GLY A 139 -12.45 -17.50 17.70
N LEU A 140 -12.32 -18.43 18.66
CA LEU A 140 -11.65 -18.18 19.94
C LEU A 140 -10.17 -17.82 19.73
N VAL A 141 -9.45 -18.56 18.88
CA VAL A 141 -8.04 -18.27 18.55
C VAL A 141 -7.87 -16.90 17.91
N GLN A 142 -8.78 -16.47 17.03
CA GLN A 142 -8.73 -15.14 16.41
C GLN A 142 -9.03 -13.99 17.38
N ALA A 143 -9.79 -14.23 18.44
CA ALA A 143 -10.13 -13.23 19.44
C ALA A 143 -8.96 -12.92 20.40
N ILE A 144 -7.92 -13.77 20.46
CA ILE A 144 -6.79 -13.57 21.36
C ILE A 144 -5.84 -12.48 20.79
N PRO A 145 -5.65 -11.34 21.47
CA PRO A 145 -4.91 -10.18 20.95
C PRO A 145 -3.41 -10.43 20.78
N ILE A 146 -2.81 -11.32 21.58
CA ILE A 146 -1.38 -11.69 21.55
C ILE A 146 -1.01 -12.44 20.26
N VAL A 147 -2.00 -12.99 19.57
CA VAL A 147 -1.86 -13.85 18.40
C VAL A 147 -2.02 -13.02 17.09
N GLY A 148 -1.80 -11.72 17.24
CA GLY A 148 -2.08 -10.66 16.28
C GLY A 148 -1.57 -10.93 14.87
N LYS A 149 -2.45 -10.68 13.90
CA LYS A 149 -2.20 -10.65 12.46
C LYS A 149 -0.79 -10.12 12.17
N LYS A 150 0.12 -11.00 11.73
CA LYS A 150 1.33 -10.54 11.06
C LYS A 150 0.87 -9.81 9.80
N LYS A 151 1.00 -8.47 9.77
CA LYS A 151 0.75 -7.70 8.56
C LYS A 151 1.67 -8.23 7.48
N VAL A 152 1.10 -8.84 6.44
CA VAL A 152 1.86 -9.20 5.25
C VAL A 152 2.30 -7.87 4.63
N PRO A 153 3.61 -7.64 4.41
CA PRO A 153 4.07 -6.39 3.82
C PRO A 153 3.48 -6.28 2.41
N PHE A 154 2.69 -5.22 2.19
CA PHE A 154 2.13 -4.88 0.89
C PHE A 154 3.01 -3.81 0.24
N LYS A 155 3.44 -4.05 -0.99
CA LYS A 155 4.27 -3.12 -1.74
C LYS A 155 3.37 -2.19 -2.56
N ALA A 156 3.10 -1.01 -2.03
CA ALA A 156 2.25 -0.02 -2.70
C ALA A 156 2.94 0.68 -3.88
N VAL A 157 4.27 0.85 -3.80
CA VAL A 157 5.10 1.48 -4.84
C VAL A 157 6.39 0.68 -5.01
N SER A 158 6.83 0.48 -6.25
CA SER A 158 7.93 -0.42 -6.62
C SER A 158 8.91 0.26 -7.56
N GLY A 159 10.05 0.71 -7.03
CA GLY A 159 11.22 1.10 -7.84
C GLY A 159 10.95 2.21 -8.84
N ILE A 160 10.27 3.28 -8.41
CA ILE A 160 9.94 4.41 -9.28
C ILE A 160 11.16 5.32 -9.43
N ASN A 161 11.50 5.66 -10.68
CA ASN A 161 12.47 6.69 -11.01
C ASN A 161 11.76 7.81 -11.77
N LEU A 162 11.82 9.04 -11.24
CA LEU A 162 11.07 10.15 -11.77
C LEU A 162 11.82 11.46 -11.58
N GLU A 163 11.79 12.30 -12.62
CA GLU A 163 12.33 13.66 -12.59
C GLU A 163 11.22 14.64 -12.97
N ILE A 164 10.96 15.60 -12.08
CA ILE A 164 9.88 16.59 -12.23
C ILE A 164 10.51 17.98 -12.23
N GLY A 165 10.33 18.69 -13.33
CA GLY A 165 10.73 20.10 -13.46
C GLY A 165 9.62 21.07 -13.06
N GLN A 166 9.87 22.34 -13.32
CA GLN A 166 8.83 23.38 -13.29
C GLN A 166 7.79 23.11 -14.38
N GLY A 167 6.54 23.53 -14.14
CA GLY A 167 5.41 23.26 -15.02
C GLY A 167 4.42 22.27 -14.42
N MET A 168 3.49 21.80 -15.25
CA MET A 168 2.42 20.91 -14.80
C MET A 168 2.76 19.45 -15.10
N PHE A 169 2.79 18.63 -14.05
CA PHE A 169 3.07 17.21 -14.10
C PHE A 169 1.84 16.39 -13.68
N GLY A 170 1.38 15.51 -14.59
CA GLY A 170 0.24 14.64 -14.36
C GLY A 170 0.64 13.24 -13.89
N LEU A 171 -0.01 12.74 -12.83
CA LEU A 171 0.12 11.37 -12.36
C LEU A 171 -1.16 10.60 -12.67
N LEU A 172 -1.12 9.75 -13.69
CA LEU A 172 -2.25 8.97 -14.19
C LEU A 172 -2.18 7.52 -13.69
N GLY A 173 -3.33 6.91 -13.42
CA GLY A 173 -3.39 5.49 -13.10
C GLY A 173 -4.72 5.11 -12.45
N PRO A 174 -5.09 3.81 -12.47
CA PRO A 174 -6.32 3.35 -11.87
C PRO A 174 -6.30 3.50 -10.34
N ASN A 175 -7.46 3.29 -9.72
CA ASN A 175 -7.58 3.27 -8.27
C ASN A 175 -6.71 2.13 -7.70
N GLY A 176 -5.95 2.43 -6.64
CA GLY A 176 -5.02 1.47 -6.05
C GLY A 176 -3.68 1.32 -6.80
N ALA A 177 -3.40 2.11 -7.83
CA ALA A 177 -2.11 2.08 -8.55
C ALA A 177 -0.91 2.60 -7.74
N GLY A 178 -1.14 3.22 -6.57
CA GLY A 178 -0.10 3.80 -5.72
C GLY A 178 0.11 5.30 -5.85
N LYS A 179 -0.77 6.04 -6.57
CA LYS A 179 -0.68 7.49 -6.80
C LYS A 179 -0.58 8.31 -5.50
N THR A 180 -1.60 8.20 -4.64
CA THR A 180 -1.64 8.85 -3.32
C THR A 180 -0.45 8.47 -2.45
N THR A 181 -0.03 7.20 -2.49
CA THR A 181 1.14 6.74 -1.72
C THR A 181 2.42 7.41 -2.21
N LEU A 182 2.64 7.47 -3.53
CA LEU A 182 3.79 8.15 -4.12
C LEU A 182 3.78 9.65 -3.76
N MET A 183 2.62 10.31 -3.87
CA MET A 183 2.49 11.72 -3.50
C MET A 183 2.80 11.99 -2.03
N ARG A 184 2.30 11.15 -1.12
CA ARG A 184 2.62 11.26 0.32
C ARG A 184 4.09 11.02 0.62
N ILE A 185 4.75 10.15 -0.14
CA ILE A 185 6.19 9.94 -0.05
C ILE A 185 6.95 11.19 -0.54
N ILE A 186 6.57 11.77 -1.67
CA ILE A 186 7.15 13.03 -2.19
C ILE A 186 6.99 14.17 -1.19
N CYS A 187 5.82 14.28 -0.55
CA CYS A 187 5.53 15.31 0.46
C CYS A 187 6.20 15.04 1.83
N GLY A 188 6.88 13.91 2.02
CA GLY A 188 7.46 13.53 3.31
C GLY A 188 6.41 13.25 4.40
N VAL A 189 5.18 12.91 4.01
CA VAL A 189 4.13 12.41 4.92
C VAL A 189 4.40 10.94 5.26
N PHE A 190 4.90 10.18 4.29
CA PHE A 190 5.38 8.81 4.47
C PHE A 190 6.86 8.73 4.15
N ASP A 191 7.60 7.95 4.94
CA ASP A 191 9.01 7.67 4.65
C ASP A 191 9.10 6.53 3.62
N GLN A 192 10.03 6.66 2.68
CA GLN A 192 10.35 5.60 1.74
C GLN A 192 11.08 4.44 2.44
N ASN A 193 10.77 3.19 2.06
CA ASN A 193 11.50 2.02 2.57
C ASN A 193 12.91 1.93 1.98
N PHE A 194 13.08 2.31 0.71
CA PHE A 194 14.33 2.27 -0.04
C PHE A 194 14.33 3.41 -1.07
N GLY A 195 15.53 3.84 -1.49
CA GLY A 195 15.72 4.92 -2.46
C GLY A 195 15.82 6.30 -1.81
N THR A 196 15.98 7.32 -2.66
CA THR A 196 16.25 8.70 -2.24
C THR A 196 15.43 9.66 -3.09
N ILE A 197 15.00 10.76 -2.48
CA ILE A 197 14.31 11.86 -3.17
C ILE A 197 15.20 13.09 -3.05
N HIS A 198 15.40 13.78 -4.17
CA HIS A 198 16.18 15.01 -4.22
C HIS A 198 15.30 16.18 -4.65
N ILE A 199 15.45 17.31 -4.00
CA ILE A 199 14.85 18.59 -4.40
C ILE A 199 16.01 19.55 -4.66
N ASN A 200 16.17 20.02 -5.89
CA ASN A 200 17.31 20.85 -6.32
C ASN A 200 18.67 20.28 -5.90
N ASN A 201 18.86 18.96 -6.08
CA ASN A 201 20.03 18.17 -5.66
C ASN A 201 20.24 17.97 -4.15
N TYR A 202 19.34 18.47 -3.29
CA TYR A 202 19.38 18.20 -1.85
C TYR A 202 18.54 16.98 -1.49
N ASN A 203 19.11 16.07 -0.72
CA ASN A 203 18.44 14.85 -0.26
C ASN A 203 17.39 15.18 0.83
N THR A 204 16.14 14.76 0.64
CA THR A 204 15.04 15.04 1.59
C THR A 204 15.17 14.31 2.92
N MET A 205 15.99 13.26 3.01
CA MET A 205 16.28 12.58 4.27
C MET A 205 17.26 13.36 5.15
N GLU A 206 18.09 14.21 4.55
CA GLU A 206 19.10 15.00 5.25
C GLU A 206 18.57 16.40 5.62
N PHE A 207 17.86 17.05 4.68
CA PHE A 207 17.33 18.42 4.83
C PHE A 207 15.80 18.41 4.88
N ARG A 208 15.23 17.64 5.80
CA ARG A 208 13.78 17.40 5.82
C ARG A 208 12.98 18.67 6.09
N GLU A 209 13.32 19.43 7.12
CA GLU A 209 12.54 20.58 7.57
C GLU A 209 12.57 21.72 6.54
N GLU A 210 13.75 22.03 6.02
CA GLU A 210 13.96 23.10 5.05
C GLU A 210 13.24 22.80 3.72
N LEU A 211 13.31 21.55 3.26
CA LEU A 211 12.70 21.15 1.99
C LEU A 211 11.19 20.93 2.11
N GLN A 212 10.67 20.53 3.27
CA GLN A 212 9.22 20.48 3.51
C GLN A 212 8.57 21.86 3.40
N GLY A 213 9.28 22.93 3.80
CA GLY A 213 8.83 24.30 3.59
C GLY A 213 8.64 24.70 2.13
N LEU A 214 9.25 23.97 1.18
CA LEU A 214 9.10 24.22 -0.25
C LEU A 214 7.88 23.53 -0.86
N ILE A 215 7.28 22.57 -0.14
CA ILE A 215 6.18 21.73 -0.63
C ILE A 215 4.86 22.22 -0.03
N GLY A 216 3.85 22.33 -0.88
CA GLY A 216 2.47 22.49 -0.49
C GLY A 216 1.66 21.26 -0.89
N TYR A 217 1.00 20.59 0.05
CA TYR A 217 0.22 19.38 -0.22
C TYR A 217 -1.26 19.62 0.02
N LEU A 218 -2.09 19.39 -1.01
CA LEU A 218 -3.54 19.35 -0.92
C LEU A 218 -4.00 17.88 -1.09
N PRO A 219 -4.42 17.20 0.00
CA PRO A 219 -5.00 15.87 -0.09
C PRO A 219 -6.41 15.90 -0.68
N GLN A 220 -6.88 14.74 -1.15
CA GLN A 220 -8.22 14.56 -1.72
C GLN A 220 -9.34 15.05 -0.77
N GLU A 221 -9.22 14.71 0.51
CA GLU A 221 -10.08 15.20 1.58
C GLU A 221 -9.24 16.03 2.55
N PHE A 222 -9.67 17.27 2.79
CA PHE A 222 -9.06 18.16 3.77
C PHE A 222 -10.15 18.82 4.62
N GLY A 223 -9.82 19.07 5.90
CA GLY A 223 -10.75 19.68 6.83
C GLY A 223 -10.93 21.17 6.54
N ILE A 224 -12.19 21.60 6.40
CA ILE A 224 -12.55 23.02 6.25
C ILE A 224 -13.60 23.37 7.32
N TYR A 225 -13.44 24.53 7.94
CA TYR A 225 -14.40 25.06 8.91
C TYR A 225 -15.51 25.84 8.18
N GLY A 226 -16.62 25.18 7.86
CA GLY A 226 -17.71 25.77 7.07
C GLY A 226 -18.39 27.00 7.70
N ASN A 227 -18.27 27.19 9.01
CA ASN A 227 -18.85 28.34 9.71
C ASN A 227 -17.99 29.62 9.61
N MET A 228 -16.72 29.50 9.19
CA MET A 228 -15.80 30.61 9.00
C MET A 228 -15.91 31.18 7.58
N THR A 229 -15.52 32.44 7.44
CA THR A 229 -15.24 33.07 6.14
C THR A 229 -13.83 32.70 5.65
N PRO A 230 -13.54 32.80 4.34
CA PRO A 230 -12.19 32.60 3.81
C PRO A 230 -11.12 33.44 4.51
N ASP A 231 -11.40 34.70 4.83
CA ASP A 231 -10.45 35.57 5.54
C ASP A 231 -10.14 35.00 6.94
N GLU A 232 -11.16 34.67 7.73
CA GLU A 232 -10.97 34.08 9.08
C GLU A 232 -10.24 32.73 9.03
N PHE A 233 -10.62 31.87 8.09
CA PHE A 233 -10.01 30.55 7.94
C PHE A 233 -8.54 30.65 7.56
N LEU A 234 -8.21 31.49 6.57
CA LEU A 234 -6.83 31.65 6.10
C LEU A 234 -5.96 32.41 7.11
N ASP A 235 -6.53 33.36 7.86
CA ASP A 235 -5.87 34.02 8.97
C ASP A 235 -5.49 33.02 10.07
N TYR A 236 -6.44 32.18 10.47
CA TYR A 236 -6.21 31.10 11.42
C TYR A 236 -5.12 30.12 10.94
N GLN A 237 -5.20 29.66 9.69
CA GLN A 237 -4.19 28.76 9.10
C GLN A 237 -2.82 29.42 9.00
N ALA A 238 -2.76 30.73 8.70
CA ALA A 238 -1.50 31.46 8.62
C ALA A 238 -0.82 31.59 9.99
N ILE A 239 -1.59 31.83 11.06
CA ILE A 239 -1.06 31.85 12.44
C ILE A 239 -0.49 30.48 12.81
N LEU A 240 -1.18 29.39 12.52
CA LEU A 240 -0.69 28.03 12.77
C LEU A 240 0.60 27.71 11.99
N LYS A 241 0.78 28.32 10.82
CA LYS A 241 2.00 28.23 10.01
C LYS A 241 3.11 29.20 10.44
N GLY A 242 2.94 29.93 11.55
CA GLY A 242 3.95 30.83 12.10
C GLY A 242 3.99 32.23 11.50
N LEU A 243 2.99 32.64 10.70
CA LEU A 243 2.87 34.02 10.17
C LEU A 243 2.25 34.95 11.22
N LEU A 244 3.05 35.26 12.25
CA LEU A 244 2.59 36.02 13.42
C LEU A 244 2.41 37.52 13.13
N ASP A 245 3.23 38.10 12.26
CA ASP A 245 3.12 39.51 11.88
C ASP A 245 1.82 39.78 11.09
N GLU A 246 0.97 40.64 11.65
CA GLU A 246 -0.37 40.90 11.11
C GLU A 246 -0.33 41.56 9.73
N ALA A 247 0.58 42.53 9.51
CA ALA A 247 0.69 43.22 8.23
C ALA A 247 1.11 42.27 7.10
N THR A 248 2.09 41.40 7.37
CA THR A 248 2.54 40.36 6.44
C THR A 248 1.45 39.33 6.19
N ARG A 249 0.73 38.90 7.24
CA ARG A 249 -0.36 37.94 7.15
C ARG A 249 -1.51 38.47 6.30
N LYS A 250 -1.98 39.71 6.53
CA LYS A 250 -3.04 40.34 5.71
C LYS A 250 -2.67 40.42 4.23
N LYS A 251 -1.44 40.85 3.93
CA LYS A 251 -0.92 40.87 2.55
C LYS A 251 -0.87 39.47 1.94
N ARG A 252 -0.47 38.46 2.71
CA ARG A 252 -0.42 37.06 2.27
C ARG A 252 -1.82 36.52 1.97
N ILE A 253 -2.80 36.78 2.83
CA ILE A 253 -4.20 36.37 2.64
C ILE A 253 -4.77 36.99 1.37
N GLU A 254 -4.56 38.31 1.18
CA GLU A 254 -5.01 39.00 -0.03
C GLU A 254 -4.38 38.41 -1.29
N TYR A 255 -3.08 38.11 -1.26
CA TYR A 255 -2.39 37.45 -2.36
C TYR A 255 -2.98 36.07 -2.68
N VAL A 256 -3.14 35.20 -1.68
CA VAL A 256 -3.61 33.82 -1.94
C VAL A 256 -5.07 33.79 -2.39
N LEU A 257 -5.94 34.66 -1.86
CA LEU A 257 -7.34 34.78 -2.30
C LEU A 257 -7.44 35.32 -3.72
N GLY A 258 -6.55 36.26 -4.09
CA GLY A 258 -6.40 36.72 -5.46
C GLY A 258 -5.95 35.59 -6.39
N ALA A 259 -4.92 34.85 -6.00
CA ALA A 259 -4.36 33.75 -6.79
C ALA A 259 -5.36 32.62 -7.08
N VAL A 260 -6.35 32.40 -6.21
CA VAL A 260 -7.39 31.38 -6.42
C VAL A 260 -8.73 31.95 -6.89
N HIS A 261 -8.78 33.22 -7.29
CA HIS A 261 -10.01 33.89 -7.77
C HIS A 261 -11.18 33.83 -6.78
N LEU A 262 -10.92 34.03 -5.48
CA LEU A 262 -11.94 34.04 -4.42
C LEU A 262 -12.00 35.36 -3.63
N LYS A 263 -11.34 36.41 -4.11
CA LYS A 263 -11.28 37.72 -3.44
C LYS A 263 -12.68 38.33 -3.18
N GLU A 264 -13.62 38.16 -4.11
CA GLU A 264 -14.99 38.68 -4.00
C GLU A 264 -15.86 37.89 -3.00
N ASN A 265 -15.51 36.61 -2.76
CA ASN A 265 -16.26 35.74 -1.85
C ASN A 265 -15.69 35.73 -0.42
N ARG A 266 -14.71 36.58 -0.11
CA ARG A 266 -13.95 36.54 1.15
C ARG A 266 -14.77 36.71 2.43
N THR A 267 -15.95 37.32 2.34
CA THR A 267 -16.88 37.56 3.46
C THR A 267 -18.01 36.52 3.55
N GLN A 268 -18.15 35.65 2.55
CA GLN A 268 -19.17 34.60 2.54
C GLN A 268 -18.68 33.40 3.36
N LYS A 269 -19.58 32.71 4.06
CA LYS A 269 -19.22 31.51 4.82
C LYS A 269 -18.78 30.39 3.88
N ILE A 270 -17.70 29.70 4.22
CA ILE A 270 -17.18 28.61 3.37
C ILE A 270 -18.19 27.44 3.26
N GLY A 271 -19.09 27.31 4.24
CA GLY A 271 -20.18 26.33 4.21
C GLY A 271 -21.11 26.47 3.01
N SER A 272 -21.28 27.68 2.45
CA SER A 272 -22.11 27.93 1.27
C SER A 272 -21.35 27.77 -0.06
N PHE A 273 -20.06 27.42 -0.04
CA PHE A 273 -19.23 27.30 -1.24
C PHE A 273 -19.55 26.02 -2.01
N SER A 274 -19.45 26.09 -3.35
CA SER A 274 -19.46 24.91 -4.21
C SER A 274 -18.25 24.01 -3.91
N GLY A 275 -18.30 22.75 -4.36
CA GLY A 275 -17.16 21.84 -4.24
C GLY A 275 -15.87 22.43 -4.84
N GLY A 276 -15.98 23.09 -6.00
CA GLY A 276 -14.84 23.73 -6.67
C GLY A 276 -14.29 24.93 -5.89
N MET A 277 -15.16 25.77 -5.32
CA MET A 277 -14.74 26.88 -4.45
C MET A 277 -14.04 26.37 -3.18
N ARG A 278 -14.54 25.29 -2.57
CA ARG A 278 -13.88 24.65 -1.41
C ARG A 278 -12.49 24.13 -1.77
N GLN A 279 -12.35 23.43 -2.90
CA GLN A 279 -11.05 22.98 -3.41
C GLN A 279 -10.08 24.15 -3.62
N ARG A 280 -10.55 25.28 -4.16
CA ARG A 280 -9.75 26.50 -4.33
C ARG A 280 -9.30 27.12 -2.99
N ILE A 281 -10.12 27.05 -1.94
CA ILE A 281 -9.68 27.42 -0.59
C ILE A 281 -8.57 26.50 -0.07
N GLY A 282 -8.65 25.19 -0.35
CA GLY A 282 -7.57 24.25 -0.03
C GLY A 282 -6.24 24.61 -0.69
N ILE A 283 -6.29 25.06 -1.95
CA ILE A 283 -5.11 25.60 -2.65
C ILE A 283 -4.63 26.89 -1.97
N ALA A 284 -5.52 27.83 -1.64
CA ALA A 284 -5.15 29.08 -0.98
C ALA A 284 -4.43 28.83 0.37
N GLN A 285 -4.92 27.90 1.18
CA GLN A 285 -4.26 27.50 2.44
C GLN A 285 -2.84 26.98 2.18
N THR A 286 -2.67 26.25 1.08
CA THR A 286 -1.41 25.62 0.70
C THR A 286 -0.42 26.65 0.18
N LEU A 287 -0.92 27.73 -0.43
CA LEU A 287 -0.12 28.85 -0.91
C LEU A 287 0.29 29.83 0.20
N LEU A 288 -0.22 29.69 1.42
CA LEU A 288 0.09 30.60 2.54
C LEU A 288 1.58 30.67 2.85
N HIS A 289 2.37 29.62 2.61
CA HIS A 289 3.83 29.62 2.81
C HIS A 289 4.62 29.78 1.51
N LEU A 290 3.95 30.13 0.39
CA LEU A 290 4.54 30.32 -0.94
C LEU A 290 5.43 29.14 -1.40
N PRO A 291 4.90 27.90 -1.43
CA PRO A 291 5.65 26.74 -1.86
C PRO A 291 6.11 26.87 -3.31
N ARG A 292 7.26 26.26 -3.62
CA ARG A 292 7.77 26.10 -4.99
C ARG A 292 7.26 24.83 -5.66
N ILE A 293 6.82 23.86 -4.86
CA ILE A 293 6.26 22.58 -5.30
C ILE A 293 4.85 22.47 -4.74
N LEU A 294 3.86 22.33 -5.61
CA LEU A 294 2.46 22.12 -5.23
C LEU A 294 2.03 20.71 -5.62
N VAL A 295 1.59 19.92 -4.65
CA VAL A 295 1.14 18.54 -4.85
C VAL A 295 -0.34 18.47 -4.54
N VAL A 296 -1.14 17.96 -5.49
CA VAL A 296 -2.59 17.96 -5.41
C VAL A 296 -3.15 16.58 -5.73
N ASP A 297 -3.78 15.92 -4.77
CA ASP A 297 -4.24 14.53 -4.91
C ASP A 297 -5.73 14.46 -5.31
N GLU A 298 -6.02 13.93 -6.49
CA GLU A 298 -7.35 13.76 -7.10
C GLU A 298 -8.31 14.96 -6.93
N PRO A 299 -7.89 16.19 -7.30
CA PRO A 299 -8.64 17.40 -6.96
C PRO A 299 -9.97 17.58 -7.71
N THR A 300 -10.13 16.90 -8.84
CA THR A 300 -11.29 17.07 -9.73
C THR A 300 -12.41 16.06 -9.45
N ALA A 301 -12.21 15.17 -8.46
CA ALA A 301 -13.20 14.20 -8.03
C ALA A 301 -14.44 14.91 -7.45
N GLY A 302 -15.62 14.57 -7.97
CA GLY A 302 -16.89 15.15 -7.52
C GLY A 302 -17.17 16.59 -7.96
N LEU A 303 -16.31 17.19 -8.79
CA LEU A 303 -16.58 18.48 -9.41
C LEU A 303 -17.42 18.32 -10.68
N ASP A 304 -18.35 19.25 -10.91
CA ASP A 304 -19.03 19.37 -12.20
C ASP A 304 -18.04 19.77 -13.31
N PRO A 305 -18.37 19.53 -14.59
CA PRO A 305 -17.45 19.80 -15.70
C PRO A 305 -16.94 21.25 -15.78
N ARG A 306 -17.76 22.25 -15.42
CA ARG A 306 -17.35 23.66 -15.48
C ARG A 306 -16.35 23.99 -14.38
N GLU A 307 -16.61 23.57 -13.15
CA GLU A 307 -15.69 23.77 -12.03
C GLU A 307 -14.39 22.98 -12.21
N ARG A 308 -14.44 21.78 -12.82
CA ARG A 308 -13.25 21.02 -13.19
C ARG A 308 -12.33 21.80 -14.12
N ILE A 309 -12.86 22.36 -15.21
CA ILE A 309 -12.08 23.16 -16.17
C ILE A 309 -11.48 24.39 -15.48
N ARG A 310 -12.28 25.10 -14.66
CA ARG A 310 -11.80 26.26 -13.89
C ARG A 310 -10.65 25.91 -12.96
N PHE A 311 -10.78 24.81 -12.22
CA PHE A 311 -9.76 24.35 -11.29
C PHE A 311 -8.46 23.96 -12.01
N ARG A 312 -8.58 23.24 -13.12
CA ARG A 312 -7.43 22.88 -13.97
C ARG A 312 -6.71 24.11 -14.51
N ASN A 313 -7.45 25.10 -15.03
CA ASN A 313 -6.88 26.34 -15.54
C ASN A 313 -6.14 27.11 -14.44
N LEU A 314 -6.68 27.12 -13.21
CA LEU A 314 -6.00 27.68 -12.04
C LEU A 314 -4.66 26.96 -11.77
N LEU A 315 -4.62 25.63 -11.80
CA LEU A 315 -3.38 24.89 -11.60
C LEU A 315 -2.33 25.18 -12.70
N VAL A 316 -2.77 25.34 -13.95
CA VAL A 316 -1.89 25.75 -15.07
C VAL A 316 -1.33 27.16 -14.86
N GLU A 317 -2.13 28.08 -14.33
CA GLU A 317 -1.64 29.42 -14.00
C GLU A 317 -0.58 29.37 -12.88
N LEU A 318 -0.83 28.57 -11.84
CA LEU A 318 0.10 28.39 -10.73
C LEU A 318 1.41 27.70 -11.15
N SER A 319 1.36 26.79 -12.14
CA SER A 319 2.52 26.04 -12.63
C SER A 319 3.51 26.88 -13.45
N ARG A 320 3.13 28.08 -13.90
CA ARG A 320 4.03 28.99 -14.63
C ARG A 320 5.32 29.29 -13.88
N ASN A 321 5.26 29.35 -12.54
CA ASN A 321 6.40 29.70 -11.68
C ASN A 321 6.74 28.59 -10.66
N ARG A 322 6.14 27.40 -10.78
CA ARG A 322 6.21 26.34 -9.76
C ARG A 322 6.16 24.96 -10.41
N ALA A 323 6.65 23.95 -9.70
CA ALA A 323 6.35 22.56 -10.06
C ALA A 323 4.96 22.20 -9.50
N VAL A 324 4.01 21.82 -10.34
CA VAL A 324 2.68 21.37 -9.90
C VAL A 324 2.52 19.90 -10.26
N ILE A 325 2.40 19.05 -9.24
CA ILE A 325 2.15 17.62 -9.37
C ILE A 325 0.69 17.38 -9.03
N PHE A 326 -0.09 16.84 -9.95
CA PHE A 326 -1.45 16.44 -9.63
C PHE A 326 -1.75 15.02 -10.10
N SER A 327 -2.64 14.33 -9.38
CA SER A 327 -3.10 12.99 -9.73
C SER A 327 -4.50 13.07 -10.29
N THR A 328 -4.78 12.25 -11.29
CA THR A 328 -6.11 12.09 -11.85
C THR A 328 -6.27 10.68 -12.41
N HIS A 329 -7.51 10.24 -12.56
CA HIS A 329 -7.86 9.07 -13.36
C HIS A 329 -8.51 9.47 -14.70
N ILE A 330 -8.56 10.78 -14.98
CA ILE A 330 -9.27 11.39 -16.10
C ILE A 330 -8.24 11.87 -17.12
N ILE A 331 -8.32 11.33 -18.33
CA ILE A 331 -7.25 11.46 -19.33
C ILE A 331 -7.31 12.84 -20.01
N GLU A 332 -8.51 13.40 -20.14
CA GLU A 332 -8.78 14.71 -20.72
C GLU A 332 -8.13 15.85 -19.91
N ASP A 333 -7.99 15.66 -18.59
CA ASP A 333 -7.35 16.64 -17.71
C ASP A 333 -5.84 16.75 -18.00
N ILE A 334 -5.22 15.69 -18.54
CA ILE A 334 -3.78 15.63 -18.80
C ILE A 334 -3.46 16.16 -20.20
N SER A 335 -4.21 15.72 -21.21
CA SER A 335 -3.92 15.98 -22.63
C SER A 335 -3.79 17.46 -22.98
N SER A 336 -4.44 18.34 -22.21
CA SER A 336 -4.55 19.77 -22.49
C SER A 336 -3.87 20.67 -21.45
N SER A 337 -3.22 20.10 -20.44
CA SER A 337 -2.67 20.90 -19.33
C SER A 337 -1.31 20.45 -18.84
N CYS A 338 -0.90 19.20 -19.06
CA CYS A 338 0.40 18.69 -18.61
C CYS A 338 1.46 18.77 -19.70
N ASP A 339 2.67 19.18 -19.31
CA ASP A 339 3.86 19.08 -20.16
C ASP A 339 4.39 17.64 -20.18
N ARG A 340 4.32 16.98 -19.01
CA ARG A 340 4.77 15.60 -18.79
C ARG A 340 3.75 14.83 -17.95
N VAL A 341 3.63 13.53 -18.24
CA VAL A 341 2.76 12.61 -17.53
C VAL A 341 3.54 11.37 -17.12
N ALA A 342 3.22 10.82 -15.94
CA ALA A 342 3.57 9.46 -15.55
C ALA A 342 2.31 8.58 -15.46
N VAL A 343 2.41 7.36 -15.96
CA VAL A 343 1.36 6.34 -15.82
C VAL A 343 1.82 5.29 -14.80
N LEU A 344 1.06 5.15 -13.72
CA LEU A 344 1.26 4.12 -12.70
C LEU A 344 0.24 3.01 -12.85
N ASN A 345 0.69 1.76 -12.66
CA ASN A 345 -0.18 0.60 -12.56
C ASN A 345 0.43 -0.41 -11.57
N GLY A 346 -0.35 -0.86 -10.58
CA GLY A 346 0.10 -1.85 -9.60
C GLY A 346 1.35 -1.44 -8.80
N GLY A 347 1.55 -0.14 -8.56
CA GLY A 347 2.72 0.39 -7.86
C GLY A 347 3.97 0.55 -8.75
N GLU A 348 3.88 0.22 -10.03
CA GLU A 348 4.99 0.32 -10.99
C GLU A 348 4.75 1.44 -11.99
N MET A 349 5.85 2.03 -12.44
CA MET A 349 5.86 3.06 -13.47
C MET A 349 5.83 2.43 -14.86
N ARG A 350 4.79 2.73 -15.63
CA ARG A 350 4.56 2.18 -16.98
C ARG A 350 4.99 3.13 -18.08
N TYR A 351 4.97 4.42 -17.80
CA TYR A 351 5.35 5.46 -18.73
C TYR A 351 5.74 6.73 -17.99
N VAL A 352 6.71 7.47 -18.52
CA VAL A 352 7.01 8.86 -18.19
C VAL A 352 7.43 9.59 -19.45
N GLY A 353 6.80 10.70 -19.76
CA GLY A 353 7.15 11.49 -20.95
C GLY A 353 6.07 12.50 -21.31
N ALA A 354 6.14 13.06 -22.51
CA ALA A 354 5.11 13.97 -22.98
C ALA A 354 3.81 13.22 -23.33
N PRO A 355 2.61 13.80 -23.15
CA PRO A 355 1.36 13.15 -23.55
C PRO A 355 1.31 12.79 -25.04
N LYS A 356 1.93 13.61 -25.91
CA LYS A 356 2.01 13.32 -27.36
C LYS A 356 2.79 12.05 -27.67
N GLU A 357 3.93 11.87 -27.00
CA GLU A 357 4.76 10.65 -27.12
C GLU A 357 4.02 9.43 -26.57
N MET A 358 3.23 9.60 -25.50
CA MET A 358 2.40 8.53 -24.94
C MET A 358 1.39 8.03 -25.98
N ALA A 359 0.69 8.94 -26.65
CA ALA A 359 -0.29 8.59 -27.68
C ALA A 359 0.33 7.76 -28.82
N ALA A 360 1.57 8.08 -29.22
CA ALA A 360 2.30 7.36 -30.26
C ALA A 360 2.57 5.88 -29.91
N LEU A 361 2.62 5.52 -28.62
CA LEU A 361 2.83 4.12 -28.19
C LEU A 361 1.70 3.17 -28.65
N ALA A 362 0.52 3.70 -28.94
CA ALA A 362 -0.62 2.95 -29.45
C ALA A 362 -0.71 2.92 -31.00
N GLU A 363 0.23 3.53 -31.72
CA GLU A 363 0.28 3.41 -33.19
C GLU A 363 0.43 1.94 -33.62
N GLY A 364 -0.25 1.56 -34.71
CA GLY A 364 -0.32 0.18 -35.18
C GLY A 364 -1.25 -0.74 -34.38
N LYS A 365 -1.91 -0.24 -33.32
CA LYS A 365 -2.65 -1.08 -32.36
C LYS A 365 -4.11 -0.70 -32.18
N VAL A 366 -4.57 0.37 -32.80
CA VAL A 366 -5.93 0.88 -32.64
C VAL A 366 -6.75 0.62 -33.90
N TRP A 367 -7.85 -0.09 -33.73
CA TRP A 367 -8.69 -0.57 -34.82
C TRP A 367 -10.13 -0.11 -34.64
N SER A 368 -10.81 0.19 -35.74
CA SER A 368 -12.27 0.27 -35.80
C SER A 368 -12.84 -0.85 -36.64
N VAL A 369 -13.85 -1.51 -36.09
CA VAL A 369 -14.58 -2.61 -36.72
C VAL A 369 -16.07 -2.33 -36.58
N ASN A 370 -16.84 -2.65 -37.62
CA ASN A 370 -18.30 -2.68 -37.52
C ASN A 370 -18.72 -4.11 -37.16
N ILE A 371 -19.44 -4.28 -36.05
CA ILE A 371 -19.96 -5.58 -35.62
C ILE A 371 -21.47 -5.49 -35.37
N ARG A 372 -22.15 -6.63 -35.37
CA ARG A 372 -23.54 -6.69 -34.93
C ARG A 372 -23.62 -6.55 -33.40
N PRO A 373 -24.69 -5.95 -32.84
CA PRO A 373 -24.85 -5.79 -31.39
C PRO A 373 -24.70 -7.09 -30.59
N GLU A 374 -25.18 -8.22 -31.13
CA GLU A 374 -25.14 -9.52 -30.45
C GLU A 374 -23.71 -10.06 -30.31
N ALA A 375 -22.77 -9.60 -31.14
CA ALA A 375 -21.38 -10.05 -31.11
C ALA A 375 -20.51 -9.27 -30.13
N LEU A 376 -21.03 -8.20 -29.49
CA LEU A 376 -20.24 -7.30 -28.63
C LEU A 376 -19.64 -8.03 -27.42
N ASP A 377 -20.41 -8.91 -26.78
CA ASP A 377 -19.98 -9.64 -25.58
C ASP A 377 -18.83 -10.61 -25.88
N ASP A 378 -18.88 -11.29 -27.03
CA ASP A 378 -17.81 -12.19 -27.43
C ASP A 378 -16.58 -11.44 -27.97
N PHE A 379 -16.80 -10.27 -28.56
CA PHE A 379 -15.73 -9.40 -29.02
C PHE A 379 -14.95 -8.78 -27.85
N SER A 380 -15.64 -8.30 -26.80
CA SER A 380 -15.02 -7.69 -25.61
C SER A 380 -14.22 -8.68 -24.76
N LYS A 381 -14.53 -9.98 -24.82
CA LYS A 381 -13.71 -11.04 -24.20
C LYS A 381 -12.38 -11.25 -24.92
N LYS A 382 -12.33 -11.01 -26.24
CA LYS A 382 -11.14 -11.25 -27.08
C LYS A 382 -10.25 -10.02 -27.17
N TYR A 383 -10.85 -8.84 -27.28
CA TYR A 383 -10.16 -7.57 -27.53
C TYR A 383 -10.54 -6.53 -26.49
N THR A 384 -9.61 -5.64 -26.16
CA THR A 384 -9.90 -4.50 -25.29
C THR A 384 -10.72 -3.48 -26.07
N VAL A 385 -12.01 -3.37 -25.76
CA VAL A 385 -12.91 -2.37 -26.35
C VAL A 385 -12.73 -1.05 -25.61
N VAL A 386 -12.50 0.03 -26.35
CA VAL A 386 -12.35 1.39 -25.80
C VAL A 386 -13.71 2.08 -25.72
N HIS A 387 -14.41 2.14 -26.85
CA HIS A 387 -15.80 2.62 -26.92
C HIS A 387 -16.49 2.04 -28.14
N HIS A 388 -17.81 2.15 -28.19
CA HIS A 388 -18.62 1.79 -29.34
C HIS A 388 -19.72 2.82 -29.58
N VAL A 389 -20.08 3.02 -30.84
CA VAL A 389 -21.15 3.93 -31.25
C VAL A 389 -22.08 3.18 -32.20
N ARG A 390 -23.38 3.34 -32.02
CA ARG A 390 -24.37 2.77 -32.93
C ARG A 390 -24.39 3.55 -34.24
N VAL A 391 -24.26 2.85 -35.35
CA VAL A 391 -24.32 3.39 -36.70
C VAL A 391 -25.32 2.52 -37.45
N GLU A 392 -26.53 3.05 -37.65
CA GLU A 392 -27.67 2.32 -38.22
C GLU A 392 -27.96 1.03 -37.41
N ASP A 393 -27.87 -0.14 -38.03
CA ASP A 393 -28.09 -1.46 -37.42
C ASP A 393 -26.82 -2.13 -36.89
N MET A 394 -25.66 -1.45 -37.01
CA MET A 394 -24.36 -1.98 -36.60
C MET A 394 -23.75 -1.15 -35.46
N LEU A 395 -22.79 -1.75 -34.76
CA LEU A 395 -21.94 -1.06 -33.80
C LEU A 395 -20.57 -0.81 -34.43
N ARG A 396 -20.17 0.46 -34.50
CA ARG A 396 -18.78 0.82 -34.78
C ARG A 396 -18.00 0.78 -33.47
N VAL A 397 -17.13 -0.20 -33.33
CA VAL A 397 -16.34 -0.45 -32.12
C VAL A 397 -14.90 0.00 -32.36
N ARG A 398 -14.37 0.79 -31.42
CA ARG A 398 -12.93 1.11 -31.33
C ARG A 398 -12.28 0.14 -30.33
N CYS A 399 -11.23 -0.54 -30.74
CA CYS A 399 -10.57 -1.56 -29.91
C CYS A 399 -9.05 -1.56 -30.07
N LEU A 400 -8.37 -2.20 -29.11
CA LEU A 400 -6.92 -2.33 -29.06
C LEU A 400 -6.47 -3.78 -29.33
N SER A 401 -5.56 -3.96 -30.29
CA SER A 401 -4.99 -5.26 -30.65
C SER A 401 -3.67 -5.10 -31.40
N GLU A 402 -2.69 -5.96 -31.14
CA GLU A 402 -1.43 -6.00 -31.93
C GLU A 402 -1.65 -6.55 -33.34
N ILE A 403 -2.65 -7.42 -33.49
CA ILE A 403 -2.99 -8.07 -34.76
C ILE A 403 -4.34 -7.53 -35.23
N LYS A 404 -4.47 -7.34 -36.55
CA LYS A 404 -5.72 -6.93 -37.18
C LYS A 404 -6.88 -7.85 -36.74
N PRO A 405 -7.93 -7.33 -36.06
CA PRO A 405 -8.92 -8.16 -35.38
C PRO A 405 -9.97 -8.79 -36.30
N ALA A 406 -10.18 -8.23 -37.49
CA ALA A 406 -11.09 -8.69 -38.54
C ALA A 406 -10.65 -8.13 -39.90
N ASP A 407 -11.04 -8.76 -41.01
CA ASP A 407 -10.65 -8.31 -42.36
C ASP A 407 -11.15 -6.90 -42.70
N GLU A 408 -12.34 -6.56 -42.21
CA GLU A 408 -12.97 -5.24 -42.38
C GLU A 408 -12.43 -4.17 -41.41
N ALA A 409 -11.52 -4.54 -40.50
CA ALA A 409 -10.95 -3.62 -39.53
C ALA A 409 -10.11 -2.53 -40.20
N LYS A 410 -10.34 -1.27 -39.82
CA LYS A 410 -9.55 -0.12 -40.26
C LYS A 410 -8.69 0.37 -39.11
N GLU A 411 -7.40 0.57 -39.37
CA GLU A 411 -6.52 1.22 -38.41
C GLU A 411 -6.91 2.70 -38.26
N ILE A 412 -6.89 3.21 -37.03
CA ILE A 412 -7.16 4.63 -36.75
C ILE A 412 -6.01 5.22 -35.94
N LYS A 413 -5.77 6.52 -36.15
CA LYS A 413 -4.85 7.30 -35.32
C LYS A 413 -5.19 7.15 -33.83
N PRO A 414 -4.22 6.81 -32.96
CA PRO A 414 -4.45 6.63 -31.53
C PRO A 414 -4.77 7.96 -30.83
N SER A 415 -5.60 7.86 -29.79
CA SER A 415 -5.84 8.90 -28.80
C SER A 415 -4.98 8.67 -27.55
N LEU A 416 -4.95 9.65 -26.64
CA LEU A 416 -4.29 9.49 -25.35
C LEU A 416 -4.97 8.40 -24.49
N GLU A 417 -6.29 8.24 -24.63
CA GLU A 417 -7.07 7.22 -23.95
C GLU A 417 -6.68 5.80 -24.41
N ASP A 418 -6.52 5.61 -25.71
CA ASP A 418 -6.08 4.33 -26.28
C ASP A 418 -4.72 3.92 -25.72
N ALA A 419 -3.77 4.86 -25.71
CA ALA A 419 -2.42 4.61 -25.18
C ALA A 419 -2.42 4.30 -23.69
N TYR A 420 -3.25 4.98 -22.90
CA TYR A 420 -3.40 4.68 -21.48
C TYR A 420 -3.94 3.26 -21.26
N LEU A 421 -5.03 2.90 -21.94
CA LEU A 421 -5.63 1.57 -21.82
C LEU A 421 -4.67 0.48 -22.30
N TRP A 422 -3.87 0.76 -23.34
CA TRP A 422 -2.80 -0.13 -23.78
C TRP A 422 -1.74 -0.39 -22.69
N LEU A 423 -1.26 0.68 -22.04
CA LEU A 423 -0.24 0.61 -20.98
C LEU A 423 -0.75 -0.12 -19.73
N VAL A 424 -2.01 0.12 -19.34
CA VAL A 424 -2.62 -0.53 -18.17
C VAL A 424 -3.00 -1.99 -18.46
N GLY A 425 -3.51 -2.27 -19.67
CA GLY A 425 -4.00 -3.58 -20.08
C GLY A 425 -2.92 -4.67 -20.17
N LYS A 426 -1.66 -4.32 -20.51
CA LYS A 426 -0.54 -5.29 -20.58
C LYS A 426 -0.39 -6.13 -19.30
N ASN A 427 -0.61 -5.51 -18.14
CA ASN A 427 -0.39 -6.18 -16.86
C ASN A 427 -1.59 -7.04 -16.43
N ILE A 428 -2.81 -6.76 -16.90
CA ILE A 428 -4.00 -7.56 -16.57
C ILE A 428 -3.88 -8.97 -17.16
N LYS A 429 -3.33 -9.08 -18.38
CA LYS A 429 -3.04 -10.36 -19.02
C LYS A 429 -1.88 -11.11 -18.36
N GLU A 430 -0.85 -10.42 -17.86
CA GLU A 430 0.28 -11.03 -17.15
C GLU A 430 -0.02 -11.39 -15.68
N SER A 431 -0.96 -10.69 -15.03
CA SER A 431 -1.31 -10.91 -13.61
C SER A 431 -2.46 -11.90 -13.38
N GLY A 432 -3.14 -12.37 -14.43
CA GLY A 432 -4.22 -13.34 -14.33
C GLY A 432 -5.47 -12.84 -13.57
N ILE A 433 -5.58 -11.53 -13.32
CA ILE A 433 -6.73 -10.93 -12.65
C ILE A 433 -7.66 -10.34 -13.71
N THR A 434 -8.41 -11.22 -14.39
CA THR A 434 -9.62 -10.80 -15.12
C THR A 434 -10.70 -10.44 -14.10
N ASN A 435 -10.83 -9.15 -13.78
CA ASN A 435 -12.06 -8.66 -13.18
C ASN A 435 -12.87 -7.99 -14.30
N GLY A 436 -13.97 -8.64 -14.67
CA GLY A 436 -15.03 -7.99 -15.39
C GLY A 436 -15.67 -6.92 -14.51
N LEU A 437 -15.78 -5.72 -15.06
CA LEU A 437 -16.81 -4.73 -14.79
C LEU A 437 -16.93 -3.86 -16.04
#